data_AF-A0A957FT39-F1
#
_entry.id   AF-A0A957FT39-F1
#
_cell.length_a   1.000
_cell.length_b   1.000
_cell.length_c   1.000
_cell.angle_alpha   90.00
_cell.angle_beta   90.00
_cell.angle_gamma   90.00
#
_symmetry.space_group_name_H-M   'P 1'
#
loop_
_entity.id
_entity.type
_entity.pdbx_description
1 polymer ?
#
loop_
_entity_poly.entity_id
_entity_poly.type
_entity_poly.pdbx_seq_one_letter_code
_entity_poly.pdbx_strand_id
1 'polypeptide(L)' 'SRTQILEGAWGYDATIEDERTVNVHIRRLREKVELEPSQPALILTVPGIGYRLVA' A
#
# COMPACT_ATOMS: atom_id res chain seq x y z
N SER A 1 -2.36 -7.36 7.51
CA SER A 1 -1.71 -8.04 6.38
C SER A 1 -2.11 -7.35 5.08
N ARG A 2 -1.38 -7.55 3.98
CA ARG A 2 -1.72 -7.04 2.63
C ARG A 2 -3.18 -7.27 2.24
N THR A 3 -3.71 -8.44 2.54
CA THR A 3 -5.12 -8.82 2.34
C THR A 3 -6.10 -7.87 3.03
N GLN A 4 -5.81 -7.45 4.27
CA GLN A 4 -6.67 -6.51 5.01
C GLN A 4 -6.67 -5.10 4.38
N ILE A 5 -5.56 -4.69 3.76
CA ILE A 5 -5.49 -3.40 3.05
C ILE A 5 -6.33 -3.45 1.77
N LEU A 6 -6.28 -4.57 1.04
CA LEU A 6 -7.12 -4.81 -0.14
C LEU A 6 -8.61 -4.79 0.22
N GLU A 7 -9.02 -5.59 1.22
CA GLU A 7 -10.41 -5.68 1.68
C GLU A 7 -10.94 -4.33 2.17
N GLY A 8 -10.16 -3.59 2.94
CA GLY A 8 -10.58 -2.30 3.50
C GLY A 8 -10.65 -1.15 2.49
N ALA A 9 -9.85 -1.19 1.42
CA ALA A 9 -9.77 -0.10 0.44
C ALA A 9 -10.63 -0.32 -0.81
N TRP A 10 -10.88 -1.58 -1.20
CA TRP A 10 -11.63 -1.92 -2.42
C TRP A 10 -12.87 -2.79 -2.18
N GLY A 11 -13.09 -3.31 -0.96
CA GLY A 11 -14.17 -4.27 -0.69
C GLY A 11 -13.93 -5.64 -1.33
N TYR A 12 -14.84 -6.59 -1.12
CA TYR A 12 -14.83 -7.96 -1.69
C TYR A 12 -15.03 -8.01 -3.22
N ASP A 13 -14.74 -6.92 -3.92
CA ASP A 13 -14.82 -6.85 -5.36
C ASP A 13 -13.63 -7.64 -5.92
N ALA A 14 -13.89 -8.89 -6.29
CA ALA A 14 -12.94 -9.88 -6.80
C ALA A 14 -12.27 -9.49 -8.13
N THR A 15 -12.40 -8.23 -8.55
CA THR A 15 -11.82 -7.67 -9.78
C THR A 15 -10.38 -7.19 -9.59
N ILE A 16 -9.90 -7.07 -8.34
CA ILE A 16 -8.49 -6.77 -8.02
C ILE A 16 -7.80 -8.04 -7.51
N GLU A 17 -7.45 -8.92 -8.43
CA GLU A 17 -6.83 -10.22 -8.12
C GLU A 17 -5.32 -10.13 -7.83
N ASP A 18 -4.66 -8.99 -8.04
CA ASP A 18 -3.21 -8.96 -8.06
C ASP A 18 -2.60 -8.10 -6.94
N GLU A 19 -1.78 -8.72 -6.08
CA GLU A 19 -0.90 -8.04 -5.11
C GLU A 19 -0.06 -6.93 -5.77
N ARG A 20 0.21 -7.04 -7.07
CA ARG A 20 0.89 -6.01 -7.86
C ARG A 20 0.10 -4.70 -7.92
N THR A 21 -1.23 -4.74 -7.90
CA THR A 21 -2.09 -3.56 -7.90
C THR A 21 -1.88 -2.74 -6.62
N VAL A 22 -1.79 -3.39 -5.46
CA VAL A 22 -1.48 -2.73 -4.18
C VAL A 22 -0.16 -1.98 -4.25
N ASN A 23 0.88 -2.61 -4.80
CA ASN A 23 2.20 -2.00 -4.89
C ASN A 23 2.20 -0.74 -5.77
N VAL A 24 1.46 -0.75 -6.89
CA VAL A 24 1.27 0.43 -7.75
C VAL A 24 0.56 1.55 -7.00
N HIS A 25 -0.51 1.23 -6.28
CA HIS A 25 -1.24 2.24 -5.51
C HIS A 25 -0.43 2.81 -4.36
N ILE A 26 0.33 1.99 -3.63
CA ILE A 26 1.22 2.47 -2.57
C ILE A 26 2.33 3.36 -3.15
N ARG A 27 2.89 3.02 -4.30
CA ARG A 27 3.86 3.88 -4.98
C ARG A 27 3.25 5.24 -5.32
N ARG A 28 2.09 5.26 -5.98
CA ARG A 28 1.38 6.51 -6.34
C ARG A 28 0.98 7.32 -5.11
N LEU A 29 0.68 6.65 -4.00
CA LEU A 29 0.34 7.32 -2.76
C LEU A 29 1.58 8.00 -2.15
N ARG A 30 2.71 7.28 -2.07
CA ARG A 30 3.99 7.84 -1.61
C ARG A 30 4.42 9.05 -2.45
N GLU A 31 4.27 8.98 -3.77
CA GLU A 31 4.53 10.11 -4.70
C GLU A 31 3.72 11.37 -4.37
N LYS A 32 2.58 11.25 -3.67
CA LYS A 32 1.71 12.38 -3.30
C LYS A 32 1.87 12.85 -1.87
N VAL A 33 2.25 11.96 -0.95
CA VAL A 33 2.19 12.25 0.51
C VAL A 33 3.56 12.28 1.17
N GLU A 34 4.58 11.63 0.59
CA GLU A 34 5.94 11.65 1.13
C GLU A 34 6.71 12.84 0.56
N LEU A 35 7.62 13.42 1.36
CA LEU A 35 8.56 14.43 0.88
C LEU A 35 9.55 13.83 -0.13
N GLU A 36 10.03 12.61 0.16
CA GLU A 36 10.92 11.85 -0.71
C GLU A 36 10.37 10.42 -0.87
N PRO A 37 9.67 10.11 -1.98
CA PRO A 37 9.02 8.80 -2.17
C PRO A 37 9.99 7.61 -2.18
N SER A 38 11.26 7.84 -2.53
CA SER A 38 12.31 6.80 -2.50
C SER A 38 12.80 6.49 -1.07
N GLN A 39 12.56 7.40 -0.12
CA GLN A 39 12.89 7.25 1.30
C GLN A 39 11.62 7.46 2.15
N PRO A 40 10.63 6.54 2.07
CA PRO A 40 9.33 6.76 2.71
C PRO A 40 9.45 6.81 4.23
N ALA A 41 8.82 7.80 4.84
CA ALA A 41 8.76 7.98 6.29
C ALA A 41 7.36 7.73 6.86
N LEU A 42 6.30 7.96 6.08
CA LEU A 42 4.90 7.79 6.51
C LEU A 42 4.35 6.40 6.19
N ILE A 43 4.62 5.87 5.00
CA ILE A 43 4.10 4.57 4.55
C ILE A 43 5.28 3.61 4.44
N LEU A 44 5.49 2.77 5.45
CA LEU A 44 6.61 1.83 5.49
C LEU A 44 6.27 0.47 4.90
N THR A 45 7.22 -0.12 4.17
CA THR A 45 7.12 -1.50 3.72
C THR A 45 7.50 -2.43 4.87
N VAL A 46 6.64 -3.40 5.16
CA VAL A 46 6.92 -4.51 6.08
C VAL A 46 7.06 -5.80 5.25
N PRO A 47 8.29 -6.27 4.99
CA PRO A 47 8.54 -7.45 4.17
C PRO A 47 7.73 -8.67 4.65
N GLY A 48 7.16 -9.43 3.71
CA GLY A 48 6.32 -10.59 4.02
C GLY A 48 4.94 -10.28 4.63
N ILE A 49 4.66 -9.03 5.02
CA ILE A 49 3.42 -8.66 5.72
C ILE A 49 2.58 -7.65 4.93
N GLY A 50 3.19 -6.54 4.49
CA GLY A 50 2.46 -5.48 3.80
C GLY A 50 3.06 -4.10 3.97
N TYR A 51 2.18 -3.15 4.30
CA TYR A 51 2.52 -1.76 4.52
C TYR A 51 1.95 -1.32 5.87
N ARG A 52 2.61 -0.35 6.50
CA ARG A 52 2.19 0.24 7.76
C ARG A 52 2.28 1.75 7.65
N LEU A 53 1.25 2.44 8.13
CA LEU A 53 1.29 3.87 8.34
C LEU A 53 1.97 4.16 9.69
N VAL A 54 2.94 5.07 9.69
CA VAL A 54 3.53 5.63 10.91
C VAL A 54 3.00 7.06 11.02
N ALA A 55 2.19 7.29 12.05
CA ALA A 55 1.75 8.61 12.47
C ALA A 55 2.56 9.04 13.70
#